data_AF-A0A7Y2HN89-F1
#
_entry.id   AF-A0A7Y2HN89-F1
#
_cell.length_a   1.000
_cell.length_b   1.000
_cell.length_c   1.000
_cell.angle_alpha   90.00
_cell.angle_beta   90.00
_cell.angle_gamma   90.00
#
_symmetry.space_group_name_H-M   'P 1'
#
loop_
_entity.id
_entity.type
_entity.pdbx_description
1 polymer ?
#
loop_
_entity_poly.entity_id
_entity_poly.type
_entity_poly.pdbx_seq_one_letter_code
_entity_poly.pdbx_strand_id
1 'polypeptide(L)'
;MTLETLLAADIRSGLARLAADLESSAPKLSEPFWEWARTIAPGPEVDSLFLHPGRFPFLKLPYWILEASDAEGGRRLLPDLARSSASGYLLIRLVDELMDEPDSRAIPLLPIGQFLQVQFVDPYWEHFPDDGAMRSFLSRAWAEASESTFRDLQGRDIDEAEFMAVCSRKMSASRIPVFAACRRAGIRADPWLSFLDALGVFEQFLDDLFDWHLDLRTGRASYLLSVARRAAGSAEGVVPWVLSEGIPWGRARLERYFAVTRERAAVLNSDPLLHHLDFRRTALDDTLAELERGSRTLSTLREAFPEEIV
;
A
#
# COMPACT_ATOMS: atom_id res chain seq x y z
N MET A 1 -10.53 13.01 -22.85
CA MET A 1 -9.76 13.04 -21.61
C MET A 1 -9.42 11.61 -21.25
N THR A 2 -8.15 11.26 -21.01
CA THR A 2 -7.77 9.88 -20.62
C THR A 2 -8.20 9.60 -19.18
N LEU A 3 -8.36 8.32 -18.81
CA LEU A 3 -8.69 7.92 -17.43
C LEU A 3 -7.67 8.48 -16.42
N GLU A 4 -6.39 8.46 -16.78
CA GLU A 4 -5.31 9.00 -15.94
C GLU A 4 -5.44 10.51 -15.74
N THR A 5 -5.86 11.25 -16.78
CA THR A 5 -6.09 12.69 -16.66
C THR A 5 -7.28 12.97 -15.75
N LEU A 6 -8.36 12.18 -15.86
CA LEU A 6 -9.53 12.30 -15.00
C LEU A 6 -9.18 12.00 -13.53
N LEU A 7 -8.51 10.86 -13.28
CA LEU A 7 -8.05 10.47 -11.96
C LEU A 7 -7.16 11.56 -11.33
N ALA A 8 -6.21 12.10 -12.08
CA ALA A 8 -5.34 13.16 -11.59
C ALA A 8 -6.08 14.47 -11.30
N ALA A 9 -7.14 14.78 -12.05
CA ALA A 9 -8.00 15.92 -11.77
C ALA A 9 -8.81 15.69 -10.49
N ASP A 10 -9.39 14.50 -10.32
CA ASP A 10 -10.21 14.15 -9.17
C ASP A 10 -9.40 14.05 -7.87
N ILE A 11 -8.18 13.49 -7.91
CA ILE A 11 -7.27 13.47 -6.75
C ILE A 11 -6.94 14.90 -6.33
N ARG A 12 -6.53 15.76 -7.27
CA ARG A 12 -6.18 17.16 -6.97
C ARG A 12 -7.37 17.94 -6.44
N SER A 13 -8.54 17.76 -7.04
CA SER A 13 -9.80 18.35 -6.58
C SER A 13 -10.16 17.86 -5.18
N GLY A 14 -10.04 16.55 -4.93
CA GLY A 14 -10.30 15.93 -3.64
C GLY A 14 -9.37 16.45 -2.53
N LEU A 15 -8.07 16.58 -2.80
CA LEU A 15 -7.09 17.15 -1.87
C LEU A 15 -7.34 18.63 -1.61
N ALA A 16 -7.69 19.42 -2.64
CA ALA A 16 -8.04 20.82 -2.46
C ALA A 16 -9.29 21.01 -1.58
N ARG A 17 -10.33 20.17 -1.79
CA ARG A 17 -11.53 20.14 -0.92
C ARG A 17 -11.17 19.73 0.51
N LEU A 18 -10.32 18.71 0.67
CA LEU A 18 -9.85 18.27 1.99
C LEU A 18 -9.11 19.39 2.73
N ALA A 19 -8.26 20.14 2.02
CA ALA A 19 -7.51 21.27 2.58
C ALA A 19 -8.46 22.39 3.03
N ALA A 20 -9.41 22.78 2.19
CA ALA A 20 -10.40 23.80 2.51
C ALA A 20 -11.28 23.42 3.70
N ASP A 21 -11.72 22.16 3.77
CA ASP A 21 -12.55 21.68 4.88
C ASP A 21 -11.75 21.62 6.18
N LEU A 22 -10.46 21.27 6.12
CA LEU A 22 -9.58 21.28 7.29
C LEU A 22 -9.29 22.71 7.78
N GLU A 23 -9.01 23.63 6.87
CA GLU A 23 -8.80 25.05 7.20
C GLU A 23 -10.03 25.67 7.86
N SER A 24 -11.22 25.32 7.39
CA SER A 24 -12.49 25.80 7.95
C SER A 24 -12.80 25.17 9.32
N SER A 25 -12.62 23.85 9.47
CA SER A 25 -13.06 23.11 10.66
C SER A 25 -12.03 23.03 11.79
N ALA A 26 -10.74 22.98 11.45
CA ALA A 26 -9.64 22.89 12.42
C ALA A 26 -8.40 23.68 11.94
N PRO A 27 -8.49 25.02 11.83
CA PRO A 27 -7.45 25.86 11.22
C PRO A 27 -6.06 25.68 11.84
N LYS A 28 -5.99 25.46 13.16
CA LYS A 28 -4.71 25.26 13.87
C LYS A 28 -3.99 23.95 13.53
N LEU A 29 -4.70 22.98 12.96
CA LEU A 29 -4.13 21.70 12.55
C LEU A 29 -3.80 21.66 11.04
N SER A 30 -4.33 22.61 10.26
CA SER A 30 -4.23 22.59 8.80
C SER A 30 -2.78 22.67 8.30
N GLU A 31 -2.07 23.73 8.65
CA GLU A 31 -0.69 23.94 8.20
C GLU A 31 0.26 22.83 8.68
N PRO A 32 0.32 22.46 9.98
CA PRO A 32 1.17 21.36 10.44
C PRO A 32 0.87 20.02 9.75
N PHE A 33 -0.41 19.72 9.48
CA PHE A 33 -0.80 18.52 8.77
C PHE A 33 -0.28 18.50 7.33
N TRP A 34 -0.44 19.59 6.58
CA TRP A 34 0.03 19.66 5.20
C TRP A 34 1.55 19.72 5.10
N GLU A 35 2.25 20.31 6.07
CA GLU A 35 3.71 20.20 6.18
C GLU A 35 4.15 18.74 6.37
N TRP A 36 3.52 18.01 7.30
CA TRP A 36 3.78 16.59 7.47
C TRP A 36 3.46 15.79 6.20
N ALA A 37 2.30 16.01 5.57
CA ALA A 37 1.90 15.27 4.37
C ALA A 37 2.89 15.46 3.21
N ARG A 38 3.50 16.65 3.06
CA ARG A 38 4.56 16.89 2.08
C ARG A 38 5.84 16.12 2.38
N THR A 39 6.12 15.82 3.65
CA THR A 39 7.35 15.12 4.03
C THR A 39 7.32 13.62 3.70
N ILE A 40 6.13 13.03 3.61
CA ILE A 40 5.95 11.64 3.20
C ILE A 40 5.74 11.51 1.69
N ALA A 41 5.51 12.62 0.99
CA ALA A 41 5.33 12.65 -0.45
C ALA A 41 6.67 12.47 -1.19
N PRO A 42 6.71 11.68 -2.28
CA PRO A 42 7.92 11.49 -3.08
C PRO A 42 8.28 12.73 -3.93
N GLY A 43 7.35 13.65 -4.12
CA GLY A 43 7.52 14.89 -4.89
C GLY A 43 7.14 16.14 -4.09
N PRO A 44 7.22 17.33 -4.71
CA PRO A 44 6.96 18.61 -4.02
C PRO A 44 5.49 18.76 -3.59
N GLU A 45 4.58 18.07 -4.26
CA GLU A 45 3.14 18.15 -4.05
C GLU A 45 2.62 16.84 -3.44
N VAL A 46 1.60 16.93 -2.57
CA VAL A 46 1.03 15.78 -1.86
C VAL A 46 0.30 14.82 -2.82
N ASP A 47 -0.18 15.30 -3.96
CA ASP A 47 -0.81 14.45 -4.99
C ASP A 47 0.15 13.41 -5.58
N SER A 48 1.46 13.64 -5.49
CA SER A 48 2.49 12.68 -5.91
C SER A 48 2.46 11.35 -5.14
N LEU A 49 1.90 11.34 -3.92
CA LEU A 49 1.63 10.10 -3.16
C LEU A 49 0.73 9.14 -3.95
N PHE A 50 -0.17 9.68 -4.75
CA PHE A 50 -1.27 8.95 -5.39
C PHE A 50 -1.07 8.78 -6.90
N LEU A 51 -0.28 9.64 -7.52
CA LEU A 51 -0.12 9.70 -8.98
C LEU A 51 1.08 8.93 -9.52
N HIS A 52 2.00 8.50 -8.65
CA HIS A 52 3.19 7.80 -9.11
C HIS A 52 2.82 6.44 -9.77
N PRO A 53 3.23 6.19 -11.03
CA PRO A 53 2.75 5.04 -11.80
C PRO A 53 3.19 3.69 -11.23
N GLY A 54 4.29 3.66 -10.49
CA GLY A 54 4.82 2.46 -9.82
C GLY A 54 4.25 2.18 -8.42
N ARG A 55 3.32 2.99 -7.90
CA ARG A 55 2.73 2.77 -6.57
C ARG A 55 1.51 1.85 -6.63
N PHE A 56 1.12 1.35 -5.46
CA PHE A 56 -0.08 0.54 -5.27
C PHE A 56 -1.32 1.23 -5.89
N PRO A 57 -2.06 0.59 -6.81
CA PRO A 57 -3.12 1.22 -7.60
C PRO A 57 -4.46 1.39 -6.86
N PHE A 58 -4.48 1.60 -5.54
CA PHE A 58 -5.74 1.62 -4.76
C PHE A 58 -6.74 2.66 -5.26
N LEU A 59 -6.27 3.83 -5.69
CA LEU A 59 -7.10 4.89 -6.26
C LEU A 59 -7.49 4.63 -7.73
N LYS A 60 -6.76 3.76 -8.45
CA LYS A 60 -7.05 3.42 -9.85
C LYS A 60 -8.11 2.32 -9.96
N LEU A 61 -8.17 1.40 -9.00
CA LEU A 61 -9.09 0.25 -9.05
C LEU A 61 -10.57 0.66 -9.16
N PRO A 62 -11.09 1.60 -8.35
CA PRO A 62 -12.47 2.06 -8.50
C PRO A 62 -12.77 2.64 -9.89
N TYR A 63 -11.78 3.32 -10.49
CA TYR A 63 -11.90 3.91 -11.82
C TYR A 63 -12.01 2.82 -12.90
N TRP A 64 -11.13 1.80 -12.86
CA TRP A 64 -11.19 0.68 -13.80
C TRP A 64 -12.50 -0.11 -13.69
N ILE A 65 -13.04 -0.25 -12.48
CA ILE A 65 -14.35 -0.90 -12.25
C ILE A 65 -15.48 -0.08 -12.87
N LEU A 66 -15.53 1.22 -12.56
CA LEU A 66 -16.66 2.07 -12.95
C LEU A 66 -16.64 2.44 -14.42
N GLU A 67 -15.45 2.60 -15.03
CA GLU A 67 -15.31 2.81 -16.47
C GLU A 67 -15.89 1.63 -17.28
N ALA A 68 -15.65 0.39 -16.84
CA ALA A 68 -16.14 -0.80 -17.52
C ALA A 68 -17.68 -0.97 -17.44
N SER A 69 -18.35 -0.23 -16.55
CA SER A 69 -19.76 -0.45 -16.21
C SER A 69 -20.75 0.52 -16.89
N ASP A 70 -20.25 1.59 -17.57
CA ASP A 70 -21.03 2.69 -18.16
C ASP A 70 -22.15 3.27 -17.26
N ALA A 71 -22.01 3.12 -15.94
CA ALA A 71 -22.99 3.60 -15.00
C ALA A 71 -22.87 5.13 -14.87
N GLU A 72 -23.88 5.88 -15.30
CA GLU A 72 -23.98 7.34 -15.10
C GLU A 72 -23.80 7.72 -13.62
N GLY A 73 -24.26 6.85 -12.70
CA GLY A 73 -24.04 7.01 -11.26
C GLY A 73 -22.58 6.80 -10.80
N GLY A 74 -21.76 6.09 -11.57
CA GLY A 74 -20.35 5.85 -11.29
C GLY A 74 -19.50 7.12 -11.39
N ARG A 75 -19.74 7.97 -12.39
CA ARG A 75 -18.97 9.22 -12.57
C ARG A 75 -19.12 10.19 -11.39
N ARG A 76 -20.29 10.23 -10.75
CA ARG A 76 -20.52 11.08 -9.56
C ARG A 76 -19.85 10.55 -8.30
N LEU A 77 -19.60 9.24 -8.24
CA LEU A 77 -18.98 8.60 -7.08
C LEU A 77 -17.45 8.76 -7.08
N LEU A 78 -16.83 8.84 -8.26
CA LEU A 78 -15.36 8.83 -8.41
C LEU A 78 -14.63 9.98 -7.66
N PRO A 79 -15.03 11.26 -7.77
CA PRO A 79 -14.35 12.34 -7.05
C PRO A 79 -14.40 12.17 -5.52
N ASP A 80 -15.51 11.65 -5.00
CA ASP A 80 -15.67 11.44 -3.56
C ASP A 80 -14.92 10.19 -3.09
N LEU A 81 -14.83 9.13 -3.91
CA LEU A 81 -13.95 7.99 -3.62
C LEU A 81 -12.47 8.38 -3.65
N ALA A 82 -12.06 9.28 -4.55
CA ALA A 82 -10.69 9.78 -4.61
C ALA A 82 -10.32 10.52 -3.31
N ARG A 83 -11.18 11.47 -2.90
CA ARG A 83 -11.03 12.19 -1.63
C ARG A 83 -11.07 11.26 -0.42
N SER A 84 -12.06 10.37 -0.35
CA SER A 84 -12.21 9.39 0.74
C SER A 84 -10.94 8.56 0.87
N SER A 85 -10.52 7.91 -0.21
CA SER A 85 -9.37 7.01 -0.19
C SER A 85 -8.06 7.75 0.12
N ALA A 86 -7.89 8.99 -0.35
CA ALA A 86 -6.75 9.83 0.04
C ALA A 86 -6.76 10.12 1.55
N SER A 87 -7.94 10.44 2.11
CA SER A 87 -8.09 10.69 3.56
C SER A 87 -7.79 9.43 4.38
N GLY A 88 -8.31 8.27 3.96
CA GLY A 88 -8.04 6.98 4.59
C GLY A 88 -6.55 6.59 4.50
N TYR A 89 -5.91 6.82 3.36
CA TYR A 89 -4.47 6.58 3.19
C TYR A 89 -3.63 7.47 4.11
N LEU A 90 -3.92 8.78 4.16
CA LEU A 90 -3.20 9.71 5.04
C LEU A 90 -3.39 9.34 6.52
N LEU A 91 -4.58 8.87 6.92
CA LEU A 91 -4.82 8.37 8.26
C LEU A 91 -3.98 7.13 8.57
N ILE A 92 -3.95 6.15 7.67
CA ILE A 92 -3.14 4.93 7.85
C ILE A 92 -1.67 5.30 7.96
N ARG A 93 -1.14 6.15 7.08
CA ARG A 93 0.27 6.57 7.13
C ARG A 93 0.62 7.33 8.41
N LEU A 94 -0.29 8.16 8.92
CA LEU A 94 -0.10 8.82 10.20
C LEU A 94 -0.03 7.80 11.34
N VAL A 95 -0.94 6.82 11.38
CA VAL A 95 -0.93 5.77 12.41
C VAL A 95 0.34 4.93 12.30
N ASP A 96 0.74 4.52 11.09
CA ASP A 96 1.96 3.75 10.87
C ASP A 96 3.20 4.50 11.38
N GLU A 97 3.36 5.79 11.05
CA GLU A 97 4.50 6.59 11.52
C GLU A 97 4.53 6.71 13.06
N LEU A 98 3.37 6.90 13.70
CA LEU A 98 3.27 6.96 15.16
C LEU A 98 3.61 5.63 15.84
N MET A 99 3.32 4.52 15.16
CA MET A 99 3.55 3.18 15.68
C MET A 99 5.00 2.73 15.45
N ASP A 100 5.59 3.11 14.32
CA ASP A 100 6.97 2.78 13.95
C ASP A 100 8.00 3.70 14.66
N GLU A 101 7.62 4.94 15.01
CA GLU A 101 8.52 5.95 15.59
C GLU A 101 7.96 6.53 16.90
N PRO A 102 8.40 6.03 18.08
CA PRO A 102 7.91 6.49 19.39
C PRO A 102 8.12 7.99 19.68
N ASP A 103 9.10 8.61 19.03
CA ASP A 103 9.43 10.04 19.15
C ASP A 103 9.00 10.84 17.90
N SER A 104 8.05 10.32 17.11
CA SER A 104 7.62 10.92 15.85
C SER A 104 7.15 12.37 16.03
N ARG A 105 7.58 13.23 15.12
CA ARG A 105 7.06 14.60 14.97
C ARG A 105 5.57 14.65 14.63
N ALA A 106 4.97 13.53 14.26
CA ALA A 106 3.55 13.42 13.93
C ALA A 106 2.67 13.27 15.17
N ILE A 107 3.23 13.06 16.39
CA ILE A 107 2.44 12.93 17.63
C ILE A 107 1.44 14.09 17.84
N PRO A 108 1.82 15.37 17.66
CA PRO A 108 0.89 16.49 17.78
C PRO A 108 -0.26 16.46 16.76
N LEU A 109 -0.13 15.69 15.68
CA LEU A 109 -1.14 15.55 14.63
C LEU A 109 -2.20 14.49 14.95
N LEU A 110 -2.03 13.66 15.99
CA LEU A 110 -3.00 12.61 16.33
C LEU A 110 -4.48 13.05 16.32
N PRO A 111 -4.86 14.26 16.78
CA PRO A 111 -6.25 14.75 16.67
C PRO A 111 -6.80 14.84 15.24
N ILE A 112 -5.94 15.03 14.22
CA ILE A 112 -6.33 15.03 12.80
C ILE A 112 -6.96 13.70 12.38
N GLY A 113 -6.63 12.60 13.08
CA GLY A 113 -7.13 11.29 12.73
C GLY A 113 -8.65 11.19 12.77
N GLN A 114 -9.29 11.93 13.68
CA GLN A 114 -10.76 12.01 13.74
C GLN A 114 -11.33 12.71 12.50
N PHE A 115 -10.70 13.81 12.07
CA PHE A 115 -11.08 14.52 10.86
C PHE A 115 -10.92 13.61 9.64
N LEU A 116 -9.76 12.99 9.44
CA LEU A 116 -9.50 12.10 8.31
C LEU A 116 -10.45 10.90 8.29
N GLN A 117 -10.81 10.36 9.45
CA GLN A 117 -11.79 9.28 9.56
C GLN A 117 -13.16 9.71 9.03
N VAL A 118 -13.64 10.89 9.42
CA VAL A 118 -14.91 11.44 8.93
C VAL A 118 -14.85 11.63 7.41
N GLN A 119 -13.78 12.24 6.91
CA GLN A 119 -13.57 12.46 5.48
C GLN A 119 -13.45 11.15 4.67
N PHE A 120 -12.95 10.09 5.29
CA PHE A 120 -12.93 8.76 4.72
C PHE A 120 -14.35 8.17 4.65
N VAL A 121 -15.12 8.22 5.75
CA VAL A 121 -16.39 7.46 5.86
C VAL A 121 -17.59 8.16 5.22
N ASP A 122 -17.68 9.50 5.33
CA ASP A 122 -18.88 10.26 4.96
C ASP A 122 -19.39 10.01 3.54
N PRO A 123 -18.52 9.94 2.50
CA PRO A 123 -18.98 9.62 1.14
C PRO A 123 -19.75 8.31 1.03
N TYR A 124 -19.42 7.29 1.83
CA TYR A 124 -20.14 6.02 1.78
C TYR A 124 -21.55 6.14 2.37
N TRP A 125 -21.76 7.02 3.36
CA TRP A 125 -23.10 7.28 3.90
C TRP A 125 -23.97 8.09 2.97
N GLU A 126 -23.38 9.04 2.26
CA GLU A 126 -24.09 9.84 1.25
C GLU A 126 -24.49 8.99 0.04
N HIS A 127 -23.57 8.19 -0.48
CA HIS A 127 -23.79 7.43 -1.72
C HIS A 127 -24.53 6.11 -1.51
N PHE A 128 -24.60 5.59 -0.26
CA PHE A 128 -25.22 4.31 0.08
C PHE A 128 -26.05 4.38 1.38
N PRO A 129 -27.05 5.28 1.48
CA PRO A 129 -27.75 5.58 2.74
C PRO A 129 -28.47 4.36 3.34
N ASP A 130 -29.13 3.55 2.51
CA ASP A 130 -29.92 2.39 2.95
C ASP A 130 -29.22 1.04 2.67
N ASP A 131 -27.93 1.06 2.34
CA ASP A 131 -27.18 -0.15 2.01
C ASP A 131 -26.56 -0.79 3.27
N GLY A 132 -27.32 -1.68 3.90
CA GLY A 132 -26.84 -2.44 5.06
C GLY A 132 -25.59 -3.29 4.77
N ALA A 133 -25.38 -3.72 3.53
CA ALA A 133 -24.22 -4.51 3.14
C ALA A 133 -22.96 -3.62 3.04
N MET A 134 -23.06 -2.43 2.44
CA MET A 134 -21.98 -1.44 2.42
C MET A 134 -21.57 -1.02 3.84
N ARG A 135 -22.57 -0.71 4.69
CA ARG A 135 -22.34 -0.37 6.10
C ARG A 135 -21.57 -1.48 6.83
N SER A 136 -22.05 -2.71 6.72
CA SER A 136 -21.43 -3.87 7.37
C SER A 136 -20.02 -4.17 6.84
N PHE A 137 -19.81 -4.00 5.53
CA PHE A 137 -18.50 -4.21 4.92
C PHE A 137 -17.49 -3.15 5.36
N LEU A 138 -17.88 -1.87 5.32
CA LEU A 138 -17.02 -0.75 5.73
C LEU A 138 -16.56 -0.91 7.18
N SER A 139 -17.48 -1.15 8.12
CA SER A 139 -17.13 -1.28 9.53
C SER A 139 -16.21 -2.47 9.79
N ARG A 140 -16.46 -3.61 9.13
CA ARG A 140 -15.62 -4.81 9.30
C ARG A 140 -14.24 -4.62 8.70
N ALA A 141 -14.16 -4.15 7.47
CA ALA A 141 -12.90 -3.94 6.77
C ALA A 141 -12.00 -2.91 7.48
N TRP A 142 -12.61 -1.85 8.04
CA TRP A 142 -11.86 -0.87 8.84
C TRP A 142 -11.34 -1.46 10.16
N ALA A 143 -12.17 -2.22 10.88
CA ALA A 143 -11.74 -2.90 12.10
C ALA A 143 -10.65 -3.94 11.84
N GLU A 144 -10.75 -4.69 10.74
CA GLU A 144 -9.71 -5.63 10.30
C GLU A 144 -8.38 -4.93 10.00
N ALA A 145 -8.42 -3.75 9.35
CA ALA A 145 -7.22 -2.96 9.10
C ALA A 145 -6.56 -2.52 10.41
N SER A 146 -7.33 -2.00 11.38
CA SER A 146 -6.81 -1.61 12.70
C SER A 146 -6.21 -2.78 13.47
N GLU A 147 -6.88 -3.93 13.48
CA GLU A 147 -6.37 -5.15 14.12
C GLU A 147 -5.08 -5.65 13.45
N SER A 148 -4.98 -5.53 12.12
CA SER A 148 -3.76 -5.88 11.39
C SER A 148 -2.59 -5.01 11.83
N THR A 149 -2.75 -3.68 11.78
CA THR A 149 -1.71 -2.72 12.20
C THR A 149 -1.23 -3.00 13.63
N PHE A 150 -2.15 -3.36 14.54
CA PHE A 150 -1.76 -3.71 15.90
C PHE A 150 -0.95 -5.03 15.99
N ARG A 151 -1.34 -6.07 15.23
CA ARG A 151 -0.61 -7.35 15.21
C ARG A 151 0.77 -7.23 14.59
N ASP A 152 0.90 -6.42 13.54
CA ASP A 152 2.18 -6.15 12.88
C ASP A 152 3.26 -5.69 13.86
N LEU A 153 2.89 -4.89 14.86
CA LEU A 153 3.81 -4.42 15.90
C LEU A 153 4.26 -5.52 16.88
N GLN A 154 3.48 -6.59 16.99
CA GLN A 154 3.77 -7.71 17.90
C GLN A 154 4.63 -8.79 17.24
N GLY A 155 4.61 -8.87 15.91
CA GLY A 155 5.35 -9.88 15.15
C GLY A 155 6.86 -9.70 15.30
N ARG A 156 7.54 -10.72 15.82
CA ARG A 156 9.02 -10.74 15.94
C ARG A 156 9.69 -11.81 15.09
N ASP A 157 8.97 -12.89 14.82
CA ASP A 157 9.42 -14.04 14.02
C ASP A 157 8.27 -14.50 13.13
N ILE A 158 8.20 -13.93 11.92
CA ILE A 158 7.07 -14.10 11.00
C ILE A 158 7.32 -15.34 10.13
N ASP A 159 6.36 -16.27 10.12
CA ASP A 159 6.36 -17.41 9.19
C ASP A 159 5.53 -17.12 7.93
N GLU A 160 5.52 -18.04 6.96
CA GLU A 160 4.78 -17.84 5.70
C GLU A 160 3.27 -17.74 5.94
N ALA A 161 2.71 -18.50 6.88
CA ALA A 161 1.27 -18.48 7.15
C ALA A 161 0.83 -17.17 7.81
N GLU A 162 1.62 -16.68 8.77
CA GLU A 162 1.43 -15.39 9.42
C GLU A 162 1.57 -14.25 8.42
N PHE A 163 2.64 -14.27 7.61
CA PHE A 163 2.86 -13.29 6.54
C PHE A 163 1.64 -13.18 5.62
N MET A 164 1.14 -14.31 5.11
CA MET A 164 -0.02 -14.33 4.21
C MET A 164 -1.30 -13.80 4.91
N ALA A 165 -1.50 -14.16 6.18
CA ALA A 165 -2.66 -13.71 6.95
C ALA A 165 -2.63 -12.19 7.20
N VAL A 166 -1.47 -11.65 7.56
CA VAL A 166 -1.25 -10.22 7.81
C VAL A 166 -1.39 -9.41 6.53
N CYS A 167 -0.72 -9.81 5.44
CA CYS A 167 -0.78 -9.08 4.16
C CYS A 167 -2.21 -8.90 3.66
N SER A 168 -3.02 -9.96 3.74
CA SER A 168 -4.42 -9.88 3.30
C SER A 168 -5.26 -8.89 4.12
N ARG A 169 -4.87 -8.58 5.37
CA ARG A 169 -5.61 -7.69 6.28
C ARG A 169 -5.10 -6.25 6.27
N LYS A 170 -3.80 -6.03 6.02
CA LYS A 170 -3.26 -4.68 5.77
C LYS A 170 -3.99 -3.98 4.62
N MET A 171 -4.41 -4.76 3.62
CA MET A 171 -5.16 -4.23 2.48
C MET A 171 -6.65 -4.02 2.77
N SER A 172 -7.18 -4.36 3.95
CA SER A 172 -8.62 -4.32 4.23
C SER A 172 -9.23 -2.93 4.01
N ALA A 173 -8.53 -1.85 4.36
CA ALA A 173 -9.02 -0.50 4.09
C ALA A 173 -9.16 -0.21 2.57
N SER A 174 -8.20 -0.69 1.76
CA SER A 174 -8.24 -0.52 0.29
C SER A 174 -9.37 -1.30 -0.39
N ARG A 175 -9.92 -2.33 0.28
CA ARG A 175 -11.07 -3.09 -0.20
C ARG A 175 -12.37 -2.27 -0.19
N ILE A 176 -12.48 -1.27 0.68
CA ILE A 176 -13.70 -0.47 0.87
C ILE A 176 -14.09 0.31 -0.41
N PRO A 177 -13.21 1.13 -1.02
CA PRO A 177 -13.56 1.84 -2.25
C PRO A 177 -13.79 0.89 -3.44
N VAL A 178 -13.09 -0.25 -3.49
CA VAL A 178 -13.32 -1.30 -4.52
C VAL A 178 -14.69 -1.94 -4.35
N PHE A 179 -15.09 -2.28 -3.13
CA PHE A 179 -16.41 -2.81 -2.84
C PHE A 179 -17.51 -1.80 -3.21
N ALA A 180 -17.34 -0.53 -2.84
CA ALA A 180 -18.26 0.55 -3.21
C ALA A 180 -18.41 0.70 -4.73
N ALA A 181 -17.31 0.65 -5.48
CA ALA A 181 -17.31 0.69 -6.94
C ALA A 181 -18.03 -0.52 -7.54
N CYS A 182 -17.76 -1.74 -7.06
CA CYS A 182 -18.46 -2.95 -7.51
C CYS A 182 -19.96 -2.90 -7.22
N ARG A 183 -20.35 -2.42 -6.02
CA ARG A 183 -21.76 -2.21 -5.64
C ARG A 183 -22.44 -1.24 -6.60
N ARG A 184 -21.79 -0.11 -6.91
CA ARG A 184 -22.31 0.90 -7.83
C ARG A 184 -22.42 0.39 -9.28
N ALA A 185 -21.46 -0.40 -9.72
CA ALA A 185 -21.44 -1.04 -11.04
C ALA A 185 -22.41 -2.24 -11.15
N GLY A 186 -22.96 -2.73 -10.03
CA GLY A 186 -23.83 -3.91 -10.02
C GLY A 186 -23.10 -5.22 -10.33
N ILE A 187 -21.78 -5.28 -10.10
CA ILE A 187 -20.94 -6.47 -10.36
C ILE A 187 -20.52 -7.16 -9.06
N ARG A 188 -20.06 -8.41 -9.17
CA ARG A 188 -19.54 -9.18 -8.03
C ARG A 188 -18.22 -8.58 -7.53
N ALA A 189 -18.11 -8.34 -6.22
CA ALA A 189 -16.90 -7.83 -5.61
C ALA A 189 -15.82 -8.91 -5.39
N ASP A 190 -16.21 -10.18 -5.13
CA ASP A 190 -15.27 -11.24 -4.74
C ASP A 190 -14.03 -11.37 -5.64
N PRO A 191 -14.14 -11.34 -6.99
CA PRO A 191 -12.97 -11.43 -7.85
C PRO A 191 -12.00 -10.25 -7.65
N TRP A 192 -12.52 -9.04 -7.51
CA TRP A 192 -11.72 -7.83 -7.29
C TRP A 192 -11.06 -7.83 -5.92
N LEU A 193 -11.77 -8.30 -4.90
CA LEU A 193 -11.22 -8.46 -3.55
C LEU A 193 -10.13 -9.54 -3.51
N SER A 194 -10.34 -10.67 -4.20
CA SER A 194 -9.32 -11.71 -4.31
C SER A 194 -8.07 -11.25 -5.07
N PHE A 195 -8.23 -10.37 -6.07
CA PHE A 195 -7.10 -9.72 -6.74
C PHE A 195 -6.35 -8.79 -5.79
N LEU A 196 -7.06 -7.94 -5.04
CA LEU A 196 -6.46 -7.04 -4.04
C LEU A 196 -5.63 -7.80 -3.01
N ASP A 197 -6.10 -8.96 -2.57
CA ASP A 197 -5.39 -9.79 -1.59
C ASP A 197 -4.08 -10.33 -2.14
N ALA A 198 -4.10 -10.83 -3.39
CA ALA A 198 -2.89 -11.30 -4.07
C ALA A 198 -1.90 -10.15 -4.31
N LEU A 199 -2.41 -9.00 -4.75
CA LEU A 199 -1.60 -7.80 -4.95
C LEU A 199 -0.97 -7.31 -3.64
N GLY A 200 -1.72 -7.31 -2.54
CA GLY A 200 -1.21 -6.95 -1.21
C GLY A 200 -0.04 -7.82 -0.75
N VAL A 201 -0.14 -9.14 -0.97
CA VAL A 201 0.96 -10.09 -0.67
C VAL A 201 2.19 -9.78 -1.53
N PHE A 202 2.01 -9.54 -2.82
CA PHE A 202 3.10 -9.19 -3.72
C PHE A 202 3.79 -7.88 -3.30
N GLU A 203 3.02 -6.85 -2.98
CA GLU A 203 3.51 -5.52 -2.63
C GLU A 203 4.20 -5.50 -1.25
N GLN A 204 3.62 -6.16 -0.24
CA GLN A 204 4.27 -6.26 1.05
C GLN A 204 5.59 -7.04 0.95
N PHE A 205 5.65 -8.11 0.16
CA PHE A 205 6.91 -8.84 -0.02
C PHE A 205 7.94 -8.04 -0.82
N LEU A 206 7.48 -7.18 -1.73
CA LEU A 206 8.32 -6.24 -2.46
C LEU A 206 9.00 -5.27 -1.50
N ASP A 207 8.22 -4.68 -0.59
CA ASP A 207 8.73 -3.80 0.47
C ASP A 207 9.72 -4.56 1.36
N ASP A 208 9.36 -5.75 1.87
CA ASP A 208 10.25 -6.58 2.69
C ASP A 208 11.60 -6.88 1.99
N LEU A 209 11.60 -7.10 0.67
CA LEU A 209 12.82 -7.40 -0.09
C LEU A 209 13.69 -6.16 -0.31
N PHE A 210 13.11 -4.99 -0.54
CA PHE A 210 13.89 -3.79 -0.87
C PHE A 210 14.25 -2.96 0.37
N ASP A 211 13.46 -3.04 1.44
CA ASP A 211 13.69 -2.31 2.69
C ASP A 211 14.41 -3.14 3.76
N TRP A 212 14.79 -4.39 3.45
CA TRP A 212 15.41 -5.33 4.41
C TRP A 212 16.56 -4.74 5.24
N HIS A 213 17.39 -3.88 4.64
CA HIS A 213 18.52 -3.27 5.34
C HIS A 213 18.08 -2.16 6.30
N LEU A 214 17.05 -1.40 5.93
CA LEU A 214 16.44 -0.43 6.82
C LEU A 214 15.75 -1.15 7.99
N ASP A 215 14.95 -2.18 7.68
CA ASP A 215 14.26 -3.00 8.68
C ASP A 215 15.23 -3.63 9.67
N LEU A 216 16.36 -4.15 9.18
CA LEU A 216 17.39 -4.72 10.03
C LEU A 216 18.00 -3.67 10.97
N ARG A 217 18.28 -2.47 10.46
CA ARG A 217 18.86 -1.36 11.24
C ARG A 217 17.91 -0.80 12.30
N THR A 218 16.61 -0.75 12.00
CA THR A 218 15.59 -0.24 12.93
C THR A 218 15.05 -1.33 13.86
N GLY A 219 15.45 -2.59 13.65
CA GLY A 219 14.97 -3.73 14.44
C GLY A 219 13.56 -4.17 14.08
N ARG A 220 13.01 -3.67 12.97
CA ARG A 220 11.71 -4.07 12.45
C ARG A 220 11.75 -5.54 12.00
N ALA A 221 10.69 -6.28 12.31
CA ALA A 221 10.52 -7.63 11.80
C ALA A 221 9.87 -7.56 10.42
N SER A 222 10.44 -8.30 9.47
CA SER A 222 9.85 -8.58 8.16
C SER A 222 9.91 -10.07 7.90
N TYR A 223 9.13 -10.55 6.93
CA TYR A 223 9.12 -11.98 6.61
C TYR A 223 10.49 -12.42 6.07
N LEU A 224 11.11 -11.62 5.20
CA LEU A 224 12.47 -11.89 4.71
C LEU A 224 13.47 -12.01 5.87
N LEU A 225 13.49 -11.05 6.80
CA LEU A 225 14.43 -11.08 7.92
C LEU A 225 14.15 -12.22 8.90
N SER A 226 12.90 -12.63 9.06
CA SER A 226 12.55 -13.80 9.87
C SER A 226 13.07 -15.09 9.25
N VAL A 227 12.97 -15.23 7.92
CA VAL A 227 13.60 -16.35 7.18
C VAL A 227 15.12 -16.30 7.32
N ALA A 228 15.73 -15.12 7.14
CA ALA A 228 17.17 -14.94 7.23
C ALA A 228 17.72 -15.33 8.61
N ARG A 229 17.05 -14.93 9.70
CA ARG A 229 17.44 -15.29 11.07
C ARG A 229 17.39 -16.80 11.31
N ARG A 230 16.33 -17.47 10.81
CA ARG A 230 16.20 -18.94 10.91
C ARG A 230 17.27 -19.68 10.10
N ALA A 231 17.63 -19.17 8.93
CA ALA A 231 18.61 -19.79 8.04
C ALA A 231 20.07 -19.53 8.49
N ALA A 232 20.37 -18.32 8.95
CA ALA A 232 21.72 -17.90 9.32
C ALA A 232 22.24 -18.54 10.62
N GLY A 233 21.35 -18.93 11.54
CA GLY A 233 21.72 -19.54 12.83
C GLY A 233 22.33 -18.59 13.87
N SER A 234 22.76 -17.38 13.46
CA SER A 234 23.17 -16.28 14.34
C SER A 234 22.80 -14.92 13.76
N ALA A 235 22.83 -13.87 14.58
CA ALA A 235 22.51 -12.50 14.14
C ALA A 235 23.55 -11.96 13.16
N GLU A 236 24.83 -12.27 13.37
CA GLU A 236 25.95 -11.88 12.51
C GLU A 236 25.86 -12.52 11.12
N GLY A 237 25.17 -13.66 10.99
CA GLY A 237 24.98 -14.36 9.72
C GLY A 237 23.86 -13.80 8.84
N VAL A 238 23.01 -12.90 9.33
CA VAL A 238 21.83 -12.41 8.59
C VAL A 238 22.23 -11.65 7.33
N VAL A 239 23.12 -10.65 7.44
CA VAL A 239 23.57 -9.86 6.28
C VAL A 239 24.28 -10.74 5.24
N PRO A 240 25.27 -11.58 5.62
CA PRO A 240 25.87 -12.55 4.71
C PRO A 240 24.84 -13.41 3.97
N TRP A 241 23.85 -13.95 4.69
CA TRP A 241 22.83 -14.82 4.11
C TRP A 241 21.93 -14.05 3.13
N VAL A 242 21.49 -12.84 3.47
CA VAL A 242 20.63 -12.04 2.58
C VAL A 242 21.33 -11.77 1.26
N LEU A 243 22.61 -11.41 1.29
CA LEU A 243 23.38 -11.10 0.09
C LEU A 243 23.62 -12.34 -0.80
N SER A 244 23.92 -13.50 -0.22
CA SER A 244 24.25 -14.71 -0.98
C SER A 244 23.04 -15.54 -1.40
N GLU A 245 22.07 -15.72 -0.51
CA GLU A 245 20.93 -16.63 -0.69
C GLU A 245 19.58 -15.90 -0.64
N GLY A 246 19.44 -14.89 0.21
CA GLY A 246 18.18 -14.20 0.45
C GLY A 246 17.66 -13.42 -0.77
N ILE A 247 18.52 -12.74 -1.53
CA ILE A 247 18.12 -12.03 -2.75
C ILE A 247 17.62 -13.03 -3.83
N PRO A 248 18.36 -14.09 -4.21
CA PRO A 248 17.84 -15.11 -5.13
C PRO A 248 16.54 -15.77 -4.65
N TRP A 249 16.46 -16.09 -3.35
CA TRP A 249 15.26 -16.65 -2.75
C TRP A 249 14.07 -15.68 -2.82
N GLY A 250 14.30 -14.41 -2.50
CA GLY A 250 13.31 -13.33 -2.55
C GLY A 250 12.80 -13.11 -3.97
N ARG A 251 13.69 -13.09 -4.97
CA ARG A 251 13.30 -13.02 -6.38
C ARG A 251 12.33 -14.14 -6.76
N ALA A 252 12.65 -15.39 -6.44
CA ALA A 252 11.80 -16.53 -6.75
C ALA A 252 10.41 -16.43 -6.06
N ARG A 253 10.37 -15.90 -4.84
CA ARG A 253 9.11 -15.63 -4.12
C ARG A 253 8.29 -14.51 -4.76
N LEU A 254 8.92 -13.40 -5.15
CA LEU A 254 8.25 -12.31 -5.89
C LEU A 254 7.66 -12.80 -7.21
N GLU A 255 8.39 -13.62 -7.96
CA GLU A 255 7.91 -14.20 -9.22
C GLU A 255 6.64 -15.04 -8.99
N ARG A 256 6.63 -15.86 -7.93
CA ARG A 256 5.45 -16.64 -7.55
C ARG A 256 4.27 -15.76 -7.16
N TYR A 257 4.46 -14.75 -6.31
CA TYR A 257 3.37 -13.86 -5.87
C TYR A 257 2.84 -13.00 -7.03
N PHE A 258 3.73 -12.54 -7.92
CA PHE A 258 3.32 -11.82 -9.12
C PHE A 258 2.51 -12.70 -10.08
N ALA A 259 2.91 -13.98 -10.27
CA ALA A 259 2.16 -14.91 -11.10
C ALA A 259 0.72 -15.11 -10.59
N VAL A 260 0.53 -15.29 -9.28
CA VAL A 260 -0.80 -15.38 -8.66
C VAL A 260 -1.59 -14.08 -8.85
N THR A 261 -0.94 -12.93 -8.65
CA THR A 261 -1.55 -11.61 -8.86
C THR A 261 -2.05 -11.45 -10.29
N ARG A 262 -1.24 -11.84 -11.28
CA ARG A 262 -1.58 -11.80 -12.70
C ARG A 262 -2.72 -12.76 -13.05
N GLU A 263 -2.72 -13.97 -12.50
CA GLU A 263 -3.80 -14.94 -12.68
C GLU A 263 -5.15 -14.38 -12.18
N ARG A 264 -5.15 -13.77 -10.99
CA ARG A 264 -6.36 -13.12 -10.45
C ARG A 264 -6.81 -11.93 -11.29
N ALA A 265 -5.87 -11.11 -11.77
CA ALA A 265 -6.18 -9.97 -12.64
C ALA A 265 -6.79 -10.39 -13.98
N ALA A 266 -6.34 -11.50 -14.57
CA ALA A 266 -6.85 -12.00 -15.84
C ALA A 266 -8.35 -12.33 -15.79
N VAL A 267 -8.86 -12.81 -14.64
CA VAL A 267 -10.28 -13.10 -14.44
C VAL A 267 -11.15 -11.82 -14.46
N LEU A 268 -10.57 -10.67 -14.17
CA LEU A 268 -11.29 -9.39 -14.10
C LEU A 268 -11.57 -8.78 -15.47
N ASN A 269 -10.90 -9.25 -16.54
CA ASN A 269 -11.03 -8.75 -17.91
C ASN A 269 -10.90 -7.21 -18.00
N SER A 270 -9.94 -6.64 -17.28
CA SER A 270 -9.65 -5.20 -17.27
C SER A 270 -8.32 -4.93 -17.94
N ASP A 271 -8.35 -4.47 -19.20
CA ASP A 271 -7.15 -4.14 -19.97
C ASP A 271 -6.26 -3.09 -19.28
N PRO A 272 -6.80 -2.00 -18.69
CA PRO A 272 -5.98 -1.04 -17.96
C PRO A 272 -5.24 -1.65 -16.76
N LEU A 273 -5.88 -2.59 -16.06
CA LEU A 273 -5.25 -3.30 -14.95
C LEU A 273 -4.11 -4.21 -15.44
N LEU A 274 -4.34 -4.97 -16.50
CA LEU A 274 -3.30 -5.84 -17.07
C LEU A 274 -2.10 -5.04 -17.58
N HIS A 275 -2.35 -3.92 -18.26
CA HIS A 275 -1.30 -3.00 -18.69
C HIS A 275 -0.52 -2.40 -17.52
N HIS A 276 -1.20 -2.05 -16.42
CA HIS A 276 -0.53 -1.61 -15.20
C HIS A 276 0.38 -2.70 -14.62
N LEU A 277 -0.07 -3.95 -14.58
CA LEU A 277 0.75 -5.07 -14.08
C LEU A 277 1.96 -5.35 -14.99
N ASP A 278 1.80 -5.25 -16.31
CA ASP A 278 2.91 -5.38 -17.25
C ASP A 278 3.96 -4.29 -17.02
N PHE A 279 3.53 -3.03 -16.88
CA PHE A 279 4.42 -1.93 -16.51
C PHE A 279 5.16 -2.19 -15.18
N ARG A 280 4.43 -2.65 -14.14
CA ARG A 280 5.02 -2.99 -12.84
C ARG A 280 6.03 -4.13 -12.97
N ARG A 281 5.77 -5.12 -13.83
CA ARG A 281 6.70 -6.22 -14.07
C ARG A 281 8.00 -5.75 -14.68
N THR A 282 7.94 -4.93 -15.73
CA THR A 282 9.13 -4.37 -16.37
C THR A 282 9.99 -3.57 -15.39
N ALA A 283 9.36 -2.67 -14.62
CA ALA A 283 10.08 -1.88 -13.62
C ALA A 283 10.73 -2.75 -12.52
N LEU A 284 10.05 -3.83 -12.12
CA LEU A 284 10.61 -4.79 -11.16
C LEU A 284 11.81 -5.54 -11.74
N ASP A 285 11.71 -6.02 -12.98
CA ASP A 285 12.79 -6.75 -13.64
C ASP A 285 14.05 -5.88 -13.77
N ASP A 286 13.89 -4.59 -14.11
CA ASP A 286 15.00 -3.63 -14.15
C ASP A 286 15.67 -3.46 -12.77
N THR A 287 14.85 -3.30 -11.73
CA THR A 287 15.33 -3.12 -10.34
C THR A 287 16.05 -4.37 -9.83
N LEU A 288 15.50 -5.56 -10.08
CA LEU A 288 16.13 -6.83 -9.69
C LEU A 288 17.46 -7.05 -10.43
N ALA A 289 17.53 -6.69 -11.72
CA ALA A 289 18.77 -6.79 -12.48
C ALA A 289 19.86 -5.85 -11.95
N GLU A 290 19.50 -4.67 -11.42
CA GLU A 290 20.43 -3.79 -10.72
C GLU A 290 20.89 -4.38 -9.38
N LEU A 291 19.95 -4.85 -8.56
CA LEU A 291 20.23 -5.47 -7.27
C LEU A 291 21.17 -6.68 -7.40
N GLU A 292 20.95 -7.54 -8.39
CA GLU A 292 21.79 -8.72 -8.66
C GLU A 292 23.21 -8.36 -9.14
N ARG A 293 23.35 -7.24 -9.87
CA ARG A 293 24.68 -6.74 -10.25
C ARG A 293 25.41 -6.23 -9.01
N GLY A 294 24.74 -5.43 -8.18
CA GLY A 294 25.29 -4.93 -6.91
C GLY A 294 25.71 -6.04 -5.95
N SER A 295 24.83 -7.03 -5.73
CA SER A 295 25.13 -8.16 -4.82
C SER A 295 26.31 -9.00 -5.30
N ARG A 296 26.41 -9.27 -6.61
CA ARG A 296 27.58 -9.96 -7.18
C ARG A 296 28.88 -9.18 -6.97
N THR A 297 28.87 -7.88 -7.22
CA THR A 297 30.05 -7.02 -6.96
C THR A 297 30.47 -7.05 -5.49
N LEU A 298 29.52 -6.95 -4.56
CA LEU A 298 29.81 -7.02 -3.12
C LEU A 298 30.35 -8.39 -2.70
N SER A 299 29.80 -9.47 -3.26
CA SER A 299 30.28 -10.83 -2.99
C SER A 299 31.72 -11.02 -3.46
N THR A 300 32.06 -10.56 -4.67
CA THR A 300 33.44 -10.58 -5.19
C THR A 300 34.40 -9.76 -4.32
N LEU A 301 33.98 -8.58 -3.85
CA LEU A 301 34.81 -7.75 -2.96
C LEU A 301 35.06 -8.44 -1.61
N ARG A 302 34.05 -9.09 -1.04
CA ARG A 302 34.19 -9.84 0.22
C ARG A 302 35.15 -11.03 0.06
N GLU A 303 35.09 -11.74 -1.06
CA GLU A 303 36.03 -12.83 -1.36
C GLU A 303 37.46 -12.31 -1.54
N ALA A 304 37.63 -11.12 -2.11
CA ALA A 304 38.93 -10.49 -2.32
C ALA A 304 39.54 -9.87 -1.04
N PHE A 305 38.70 -9.40 -0.11
CA PHE A 305 39.13 -8.69 1.11
C PHE A 305 38.43 -9.23 2.38
N PRO A 306 38.70 -10.48 2.78
CA PRO A 306 37.98 -11.13 3.88
C PRO A 306 38.24 -10.53 5.28
N GLU A 307 39.30 -9.72 5.46
CA GLU A 307 39.66 -9.14 6.77
C GLU A 307 39.31 -7.65 6.94
N GLU A 308 38.83 -6.95 5.89
CA GLU A 308 38.66 -5.47 5.91
C GLU A 308 37.20 -4.99 5.81
N ILE A 309 36.23 -5.90 5.64
CA ILE A 309 34.79 -5.55 5.55
C ILE A 309 34.05 -6.21 6.73
N VAL A 310 34.08 -5.54 7.88
CA VAL A 310 33.20 -5.78 9.05
C VAL A 310 32.52 -4.47 9.42
#